data_AF-A0A0G4QHH8-F1
#
_entry.id   AF-A0A0G4QHH8-F1
#
_cell.length_a   1.000
_cell.length_b   1.000
_cell.length_c   1.000
_cell.angle_alpha   90.00
_cell.angle_beta   90.00
_cell.angle_gamma   90.00
#
_symmetry.space_group_name_H-M   'P 1'
#
loop_
_entity.id
_entity.type
_entity.pdbx_description
1 polymer ?
#
loop_
_entity_poly.entity_id
_entity_poly.type
_entity_poly.pdbx_seq_one_letter_code
_entity_poly.pdbx_strand_id
1 'polypeptide(L)'
;MSIAERLLSARLKAGLSQADLADKVGVSQQSIQKIESGQTTFPRRIEDIAHAVGVSAHWLQFGAPDENGSKTNFEVKEWEDIRYHNDDFVGIPVLDIELSAGSGANAELIELEEYTYPFRRDELRKHNVSANDARIVKIIGNSLYPVLNSGDLVAVDVSKRDIRDGDLYAIRDGVLLRVKILVYQPDGGIIIKSFNKDEYPDEQLSKNEMAARVHIIGRVFWSSRSW
;
A
#
# COMPACT_ATOMS: atom_id res chain seq x y z
N MET A 1 9.54 43.10 5.17
CA MET A 1 8.43 43.45 4.26
C MET A 1 7.13 43.45 5.06
N SER A 2 6.29 44.47 4.94
CA SER A 2 4.99 44.56 5.61
C SER A 2 3.89 43.84 4.82
N ILE A 3 2.73 43.59 5.44
CA ILE A 3 1.55 43.06 4.74
C ILE A 3 1.10 43.99 3.60
N ALA A 4 1.21 45.30 3.80
CA ALA A 4 0.89 46.32 2.80
C ALA A 4 1.72 46.14 1.52
N GLU A 5 3.05 46.02 1.69
CA GLU A 5 3.99 45.80 0.59
C GLU A 5 3.78 44.44 -0.10
N ARG A 6 3.51 43.38 0.69
CA ARG A 6 3.22 42.04 0.14
C ARG A 6 1.93 42.02 -0.66
N LEU A 7 0.86 42.62 -0.15
CA LEU A 7 -0.42 42.67 -0.86
C LEU A 7 -0.31 43.47 -2.15
N LEU A 8 0.32 44.65 -2.09
CA LEU A 8 0.57 45.47 -3.28
C LEU A 8 1.36 44.69 -4.33
N SER A 9 2.47 44.05 -3.93
CA SER A 9 3.28 43.25 -4.84
C SER A 9 2.52 42.07 -5.43
N ALA A 10 1.73 41.35 -4.63
CA ALA A 10 0.98 40.19 -5.09
C ALA A 10 -0.15 40.59 -6.04
N ARG A 11 -0.89 41.66 -5.72
CA ARG A 11 -1.96 42.19 -6.56
C ARG A 11 -1.44 42.64 -7.93
N LEU A 12 -0.32 43.36 -7.96
CA LEU A 12 0.31 43.81 -9.21
C LEU A 12 0.82 42.64 -10.05
N LYS A 13 1.42 41.61 -9.42
CA LYS A 13 1.81 40.37 -10.11
C LYS A 13 0.61 39.61 -10.69
N ALA A 14 -0.52 39.66 -10.01
CA ALA A 14 -1.79 39.08 -10.48
C ALA A 14 -2.49 39.94 -11.56
N GLY A 15 -1.95 41.11 -11.92
CA GLY A 15 -2.51 42.00 -12.94
C GLY A 15 -3.84 42.67 -12.54
N LEU A 16 -4.13 42.79 -11.25
CA LEU A 16 -5.41 43.31 -10.74
C LEU A 16 -5.28 44.77 -10.30
N SER A 17 -6.30 45.60 -10.56
CA SER A 17 -6.46 46.87 -9.86
C SER A 17 -6.99 46.63 -8.43
N GLN A 18 -6.96 47.68 -7.58
CA GLN A 18 -7.57 47.59 -6.24
C GLN A 18 -9.08 47.33 -6.31
N ALA A 19 -9.76 47.86 -7.33
CA ALA A 19 -11.18 47.62 -7.57
C ALA A 19 -11.42 46.16 -7.97
N ASP A 20 -10.64 45.63 -8.91
CA ASP A 20 -10.78 44.24 -9.37
C ASP A 20 -10.57 43.24 -8.22
N LEU A 21 -9.57 43.50 -7.36
CA LEU A 21 -9.34 42.66 -6.19
C LEU A 21 -10.49 42.76 -5.18
N ALA A 22 -11.02 43.97 -4.97
CA ALA A 22 -12.14 44.19 -4.08
C ALA A 22 -13.40 43.47 -4.56
N ASP A 23 -13.68 43.53 -5.87
CA ASP A 23 -14.81 42.85 -6.50
C ASP A 23 -14.67 41.32 -6.43
N LYS A 24 -13.48 40.79 -6.74
CA LYS A 24 -13.18 39.35 -6.64
C LYS A 24 -13.36 38.81 -5.22
N VAL A 25 -12.93 39.58 -4.22
CA VAL A 25 -13.06 39.17 -2.82
C VAL A 25 -14.49 39.39 -2.35
N GLY A 26 -15.18 40.44 -2.79
CA GLY A 26 -16.49 40.87 -2.28
C GLY A 26 -16.36 41.85 -1.10
N VAL A 27 -15.45 42.82 -1.21
CA VAL A 27 -15.24 43.92 -0.26
C VAL A 27 -15.21 45.25 -0.99
N SER A 28 -15.19 46.38 -0.26
CA SER A 28 -15.03 47.68 -0.89
C SER A 28 -13.58 47.93 -1.35
N GLN A 29 -13.38 48.70 -2.41
CA GLN A 29 -12.04 49.14 -2.84
C GLN A 29 -11.27 49.84 -1.70
N GLN A 30 -11.98 50.63 -0.88
CA GLN A 30 -11.40 51.30 0.29
C GLN A 30 -10.85 50.32 1.32
N SER A 31 -11.45 49.12 1.45
CA SER A 31 -10.95 48.07 2.33
C SER A 31 -9.59 47.56 1.87
N ILE A 32 -9.39 47.36 0.56
CA ILE A 32 -8.10 46.97 -0.02
C ILE A 32 -7.07 48.10 0.14
N GLN A 33 -7.46 49.35 -0.14
CA GLN A 33 -6.61 50.52 0.01
C GLN A 33 -6.09 50.68 1.45
N LYS A 34 -6.94 50.47 2.48
CA LYS A 34 -6.52 50.54 3.89
C LYS A 34 -5.48 49.48 4.26
N ILE A 35 -5.49 48.32 3.61
CA ILE A 35 -4.49 47.28 3.83
C ILE A 35 -3.18 47.69 3.14
N GLU A 36 -3.23 48.11 1.87
CA GLU A 36 -2.05 48.56 1.11
C GLU A 36 -1.43 49.85 1.64
N SER A 37 -2.18 50.68 2.37
CA SER A 37 -1.66 51.87 3.05
C SER A 37 -1.17 51.58 4.48
N GLY A 38 -1.24 50.32 4.94
CA GLY A 38 -0.82 49.90 6.27
C GLY A 38 -1.74 50.31 7.42
N GLN A 39 -2.92 50.87 7.14
CA GLN A 39 -3.93 51.19 8.17
C GLN A 39 -4.59 49.93 8.75
N THR A 40 -4.61 48.83 7.98
CA THR A 40 -5.10 47.52 8.41
C THR A 40 -3.99 46.50 8.27
N THR A 41 -3.53 45.97 9.40
CA THR A 41 -2.45 44.97 9.45
C THR A 41 -2.95 43.53 9.55
N PHE A 42 -4.21 43.34 9.97
CA PHE A 42 -4.87 42.02 10.09
C PHE A 42 -6.27 42.07 9.45
N PRO A 43 -6.38 41.91 8.12
CA PRO A 43 -7.66 41.94 7.44
C PRO A 43 -8.49 40.68 7.76
N ARG A 44 -9.77 40.86 8.07
CA ARG A 44 -10.68 39.74 8.41
C ARG A 44 -10.83 38.69 7.30
N ARG A 45 -10.64 39.09 6.05
CA ARG A 45 -10.78 38.25 4.85
C ARG A 45 -9.44 37.90 4.21
N ILE A 46 -8.41 37.70 5.04
CA ILE A 46 -7.04 37.42 4.57
C ILE A 46 -6.98 36.20 3.64
N GLU A 47 -7.75 35.14 3.94
CA GLU A 47 -7.81 33.92 3.13
C GLU A 47 -8.37 34.20 1.72
N ASP A 48 -9.49 34.91 1.64
CA ASP A 48 -10.11 35.26 0.35
C ASP A 48 -9.22 36.19 -0.48
N ILE A 49 -8.56 37.15 0.17
CA ILE A 49 -7.62 38.06 -0.48
C ILE A 49 -6.43 37.27 -1.02
N ALA A 50 -5.85 36.37 -0.21
CA ALA A 50 -4.69 35.57 -0.60
C ALA A 50 -5.03 34.64 -1.78
N HIS A 51 -6.19 33.99 -1.75
CA HIS A 51 -6.68 33.17 -2.86
C HIS A 51 -6.87 34.00 -4.13
N ALA A 52 -7.45 35.21 -4.04
CA ALA A 52 -7.69 36.08 -5.19
C ALA A 52 -6.39 36.57 -5.87
N VAL A 53 -5.29 36.69 -5.13
CA VAL A 53 -3.97 37.09 -5.65
C VAL A 53 -3.00 35.92 -5.85
N GLY A 54 -3.43 34.68 -5.60
CA GLY A 54 -2.64 33.46 -5.86
C GLY A 54 -1.45 33.24 -4.92
N VAL A 55 -1.56 33.67 -3.67
CA VAL A 55 -0.54 33.42 -2.62
C VAL A 55 -1.20 32.76 -1.40
N SER A 56 -0.42 32.27 -0.45
CA SER A 56 -0.99 31.79 0.81
C SER A 56 -1.31 32.92 1.77
N ALA A 57 -2.37 32.75 2.57
CA ALA A 57 -2.75 33.71 3.60
C ALA A 57 -1.64 33.89 4.65
N HIS A 58 -0.94 32.81 4.98
CA HIS A 58 0.17 32.83 5.91
C HIS A 58 1.36 33.64 5.38
N TRP A 59 1.77 33.45 4.12
CA TRP A 59 2.77 34.31 3.48
C TRP A 59 2.31 35.77 3.41
N LEU A 60 1.05 36.02 3.04
CA LEU A 60 0.51 37.37 2.95
C LEU A 60 0.51 38.07 4.32
N GLN A 61 0.12 37.36 5.38
CA GLN A 61 0.00 37.89 6.73
C GLN A 61 1.35 38.04 7.45
N PHE A 62 2.25 37.07 7.31
CA PHE A 62 3.49 37.00 8.12
C PHE A 62 4.78 37.10 7.30
N GLY A 63 4.73 36.90 5.99
CA GLY A 63 5.90 37.00 5.10
C GLY A 63 6.85 35.81 5.17
N ALA A 64 6.49 34.76 5.90
CA ALA A 64 7.23 33.50 5.92
C ALA A 64 6.71 32.56 4.82
N PRO A 65 7.60 31.88 4.07
CA PRO A 65 7.19 30.84 3.14
C PRO A 65 6.46 29.71 3.90
N ASP A 66 5.49 29.10 3.24
CA ASP A 66 4.80 27.92 3.77
C ASP A 66 5.75 26.72 3.68
N GLU A 67 6.63 26.57 4.67
CA GLU A 67 7.51 25.40 4.77
C GLU A 67 6.75 24.14 5.23
N ASN A 68 5.46 24.26 5.58
CA ASN A 68 4.61 23.15 5.97
C ASN A 68 3.49 22.92 4.95
N GLY A 69 3.80 22.10 3.94
CA GLY A 69 2.83 21.33 3.17
C GLY A 69 1.93 22.15 2.24
N SER A 70 2.37 22.34 0.99
CA SER A 70 1.44 22.59 -0.10
C SER A 70 0.34 21.53 -0.03
N LYS A 71 -0.92 21.93 0.18
CA LYS A 71 -2.05 21.02 0.02
C LYS A 71 -1.98 20.49 -1.41
N THR A 72 -1.46 19.28 -1.60
CA THR A 72 -1.65 18.55 -2.84
C THR A 72 -3.16 18.44 -3.01
N ASN A 73 -3.68 19.00 -4.09
CA ASN A 73 -5.08 18.87 -4.43
C ASN A 73 -5.29 17.40 -4.86
N PHE A 74 -5.41 16.50 -3.88
CA PHE A 74 -5.78 15.12 -4.11
C PHE A 74 -7.24 15.14 -4.57
N GLU A 75 -7.45 15.24 -5.87
CA GLU A 75 -8.75 14.92 -6.45
C GLU A 75 -9.01 13.43 -6.20
N VAL A 76 -9.80 13.14 -5.17
CA VAL A 76 -10.38 11.83 -4.96
C VAL A 76 -11.32 11.61 -6.14
N LYS A 77 -10.90 10.80 -7.10
CA LYS A 77 -11.79 10.33 -8.17
C LYS A 77 -12.62 9.20 -7.59
N GLU A 78 -13.94 9.36 -7.62
CA GLU A 78 -14.83 8.28 -7.20
C GLU A 78 -14.64 7.07 -8.11
N TRP A 79 -14.89 5.88 -7.58
CA TRP A 79 -14.66 4.61 -8.29
C TRP A 79 -15.36 4.56 -9.66
N GLU A 80 -16.51 5.23 -9.76
CA GLU A 80 -17.36 5.32 -10.95
C GLU A 80 -16.78 6.27 -12.03
N ASP A 81 -15.97 7.25 -11.64
CA ASP A 81 -15.36 8.24 -12.54
C ASP A 81 -13.98 7.81 -13.08
N ILE A 82 -13.41 6.76 -12.51
CA ILE A 82 -12.14 6.20 -12.97
C ILE A 82 -12.43 5.26 -14.14
N ARG A 83 -12.01 5.65 -15.35
CA ARG A 83 -12.01 4.76 -16.51
C ARG A 83 -10.99 3.64 -16.29
N TYR A 84 -11.42 2.54 -15.70
CA TYR A 84 -10.69 1.28 -15.74
C TYR A 84 -10.99 0.57 -17.05
N HIS A 85 -9.97 -0.03 -17.64
CA HIS A 85 -10.21 -1.07 -18.62
C HIS A 85 -10.43 -2.37 -17.83
N ASN A 86 -11.42 -3.19 -18.19
CA ASN A 86 -11.63 -4.50 -17.56
C ASN A 86 -10.35 -5.36 -17.57
N ASP A 87 -9.42 -5.08 -18.49
CA ASP A 87 -8.13 -5.74 -18.60
C ASP A 87 -7.11 -5.33 -17.53
N ASP A 88 -7.35 -4.28 -16.73
CA ASP A 88 -6.42 -3.80 -15.71
C ASP A 88 -6.31 -4.75 -14.51
N PHE A 89 -7.34 -5.58 -14.31
CA PHE A 89 -7.45 -6.51 -13.19
C PHE A 89 -7.55 -7.96 -13.67
N VAL A 90 -7.19 -8.86 -12.77
CA VAL A 90 -7.36 -10.30 -12.93
C VAL A 90 -7.74 -10.90 -11.59
N GLY A 91 -8.74 -11.78 -11.58
CA GLY A 91 -9.10 -12.53 -10.38
C GLY A 91 -8.10 -13.65 -10.14
N ILE A 92 -7.46 -13.65 -8.98
CA ILE A 92 -6.60 -14.74 -8.52
C ILE A 92 -7.40 -15.61 -7.55
N PRO A 93 -7.46 -16.94 -7.75
CA PRO A 93 -8.27 -17.80 -6.90
C PRO A 93 -7.73 -17.84 -5.47
N VAL A 94 -8.64 -17.66 -4.52
CA VAL A 94 -8.44 -17.92 -3.09
C VAL A 94 -8.87 -19.35 -2.84
N LEU A 95 -7.93 -20.17 -2.39
CA LEU A 95 -8.15 -21.57 -2.15
C LEU A 95 -8.49 -21.82 -0.69
N ASP A 96 -9.55 -22.59 -0.47
CA ASP A 96 -9.75 -23.33 0.76
C ASP A 96 -9.14 -24.73 0.57
N ILE A 97 -8.28 -25.12 1.51
CA ILE A 97 -7.52 -26.36 1.37
C ILE A 97 -7.78 -27.25 2.56
N GLU A 98 -8.41 -28.38 2.27
CA GLU A 98 -8.77 -29.39 3.26
C GLU A 98 -7.94 -30.66 3.07
N LEU A 99 -7.65 -31.32 4.19
CA LEU A 99 -7.11 -32.67 4.20
C LEU A 99 -8.28 -33.65 4.31
N SER A 100 -8.44 -34.50 3.29
CA SER A 100 -9.43 -35.56 3.30
C SER A 100 -8.76 -36.92 3.53
N ALA A 101 -9.31 -37.71 4.45
CA ALA A 101 -8.89 -39.09 4.63
C ALA A 101 -9.60 -39.98 3.59
N GLY A 102 -8.89 -40.32 2.51
CA GLY A 102 -9.35 -41.32 1.55
C GLY A 102 -9.49 -42.71 2.18
N SER A 103 -10.20 -43.61 1.50
CA SER A 103 -10.39 -45.01 1.94
C SER A 103 -9.08 -45.80 1.81
N GLY A 104 -8.19 -45.63 2.78
CA GLY A 104 -6.90 -46.32 2.89
C GLY A 104 -5.72 -45.35 3.01
N ALA A 105 -5.28 -45.09 4.24
CA ALA A 105 -4.00 -44.52 4.71
C ALA A 105 -3.36 -43.29 4.01
N ASN A 106 -3.89 -42.84 2.88
CA ASN A 106 -3.40 -41.73 2.08
C ASN A 106 -4.36 -40.57 2.25
N ALA A 107 -3.90 -39.50 2.89
CA ALA A 107 -4.62 -38.24 2.91
C ALA A 107 -4.56 -37.64 1.50
N GLU A 108 -5.72 -37.35 0.92
CA GLU A 108 -5.83 -36.57 -0.31
C GLU A 108 -6.01 -35.09 0.04
N LEU A 109 -5.35 -34.24 -0.73
CA LEU A 109 -5.43 -32.80 -0.58
C LEU A 109 -6.52 -32.30 -1.52
N ILE A 110 -7.58 -31.72 -0.95
CA ILE A 110 -8.69 -31.17 -1.72
C ILE A 110 -8.48 -29.65 -1.79
N GLU A 111 -8.27 -29.15 -3.00
CA GLU A 111 -8.19 -27.71 -3.28
C GLU A 111 -9.54 -27.24 -3.81
N LEU A 112 -10.21 -26.36 -3.08
CA LEU A 112 -11.47 -25.75 -3.50
C LEU A 112 -11.24 -24.26 -3.71
N GLU A 113 -11.70 -23.73 -4.84
CA GLU A 113 -11.77 -22.29 -5.05
C GLU A 113 -12.94 -21.73 -4.24
N GLU A 114 -12.65 -20.93 -3.21
CA GLU A 114 -13.68 -20.29 -2.38
C GLU A 114 -14.26 -19.06 -3.11
N TYR A 115 -13.37 -18.22 -3.65
CA TYR A 115 -13.68 -17.02 -4.45
C TYR A 115 -12.42 -16.54 -5.17
N THR A 116 -12.53 -15.44 -5.93
CA THR A 116 -11.36 -14.78 -6.54
C THR A 116 -11.08 -13.43 -5.90
N TYR A 117 -9.79 -13.10 -5.73
CA TYR A 117 -9.33 -11.80 -5.26
C TYR A 117 -8.81 -10.97 -6.43
N PRO A 118 -9.30 -9.73 -6.63
CA PRO A 118 -8.89 -8.90 -7.77
C PRO A 118 -7.46 -8.36 -7.57
N PHE A 119 -6.54 -8.77 -8.44
CA PHE A 119 -5.20 -8.19 -8.54
C PHE A 119 -5.11 -7.24 -9.72
N ARG A 120 -4.44 -6.10 -9.54
CA ARG A 120 -3.99 -5.31 -10.69
C ARG A 120 -2.91 -6.08 -11.43
N ARG A 121 -2.98 -6.13 -12.76
CA ARG A 121 -1.97 -6.80 -13.59
C ARG A 121 -0.57 -6.22 -13.37
N ASP A 122 -0.47 -4.91 -13.17
CA ASP A 122 0.81 -4.27 -12.90
C ASP A 122 1.43 -4.70 -11.57
N GLU A 123 0.63 -5.09 -10.57
CA GLU A 123 1.16 -5.63 -9.32
C GLU A 123 1.82 -7.00 -9.55
N LEU A 124 1.16 -7.87 -10.31
CA LEU A 124 1.75 -9.16 -10.72
C LEU A 124 3.03 -8.97 -11.55
N ARG A 125 3.04 -7.98 -12.47
CA ARG A 125 4.22 -7.65 -13.28
C ARG A 125 5.39 -7.15 -12.44
N LYS A 126 5.17 -6.33 -11.41
CA LYS A 126 6.24 -5.87 -10.49
C LYS A 126 6.95 -7.04 -9.83
N HIS A 127 6.20 -8.08 -9.46
CA HIS A 127 6.75 -9.30 -8.87
C HIS A 127 7.20 -10.34 -9.90
N ASN A 128 7.03 -10.04 -11.19
CA ASN A 128 7.32 -10.94 -12.31
C ASN A 128 6.60 -12.29 -12.20
N VAL A 129 5.31 -12.23 -11.82
CA VAL A 129 4.41 -13.38 -11.62
C VAL A 129 3.34 -13.38 -12.72
N SER A 130 3.07 -14.56 -13.29
CA SER A 130 1.92 -14.76 -14.18
C SER A 130 0.66 -15.00 -13.36
N ALA A 131 -0.48 -14.46 -13.79
CA ALA A 131 -1.75 -14.69 -13.12
C ALA A 131 -2.11 -16.19 -13.03
N ASN A 132 -1.72 -16.98 -14.04
CA ASN A 132 -1.98 -18.43 -14.07
C ASN A 132 -1.19 -19.20 -13.01
N ASP A 133 -0.07 -18.64 -12.55
CA ASP A 133 0.82 -19.23 -11.54
C ASP A 133 0.57 -18.67 -10.14
N ALA A 134 -0.34 -17.70 -9.99
CA ALA A 134 -0.69 -17.12 -8.70
C ALA A 134 -1.85 -17.89 -8.05
N ARG A 135 -1.71 -18.26 -6.77
CA ARG A 135 -2.77 -18.78 -5.90
C ARG A 135 -2.77 -18.01 -4.59
N ILE A 136 -3.93 -17.84 -3.97
CA ILE A 136 -4.02 -17.19 -2.66
C ILE A 136 -4.48 -18.20 -1.64
N VAL A 137 -3.86 -18.18 -0.46
CA VAL A 137 -4.24 -19.01 0.68
C VAL A 137 -4.37 -18.15 1.93
N LYS A 138 -5.20 -18.61 2.87
CA LYS A 138 -5.38 -17.99 4.18
C LYS A 138 -4.36 -18.54 5.17
N ILE A 139 -3.69 -17.65 5.91
CA ILE A 139 -2.79 -18.05 6.99
C ILE A 139 -3.60 -18.56 8.17
N ILE A 140 -3.20 -19.71 8.72
CA ILE A 140 -3.79 -20.31 9.92
C ILE A 140 -2.71 -20.43 10.99
N GLY A 141 -3.02 -19.97 12.20
CA GLY A 141 -2.11 -20.00 13.35
C GLY A 141 -1.19 -18.78 13.44
N ASN A 142 -0.28 -18.79 14.42
CA ASN A 142 0.53 -17.64 14.83
C ASN A 142 2.04 -17.82 14.57
N SER A 143 2.46 -18.83 13.81
CA SER A 143 3.90 -19.09 13.60
C SER A 143 4.65 -17.98 12.83
N LEU A 144 3.92 -17.16 12.08
CA LEU A 144 4.48 -16.02 11.35
C LEU A 144 4.22 -14.67 12.03
N TYR A 145 3.66 -14.66 13.25
CA TYR A 145 3.48 -13.45 14.04
C TYR A 145 4.85 -12.82 14.38
N PRO A 146 4.98 -11.48 14.38
CA PRO A 146 3.96 -10.46 14.10
C PRO A 146 3.82 -10.06 12.62
N VAL A 147 4.59 -10.71 11.73
CA VAL A 147 4.63 -10.34 10.30
C VAL A 147 3.32 -10.73 9.61
N LEU A 148 2.84 -11.95 9.84
CA LEU A 148 1.54 -12.42 9.37
C LEU A 148 0.71 -12.97 10.54
N ASN A 149 -0.56 -12.60 10.56
CA ASN A 149 -1.55 -13.03 11.53
C ASN A 149 -2.37 -14.18 10.95
N SER A 150 -2.96 -14.99 11.84
CA SER A 150 -4.02 -15.90 11.44
C SER A 150 -5.17 -15.11 10.80
N GLY A 151 -5.62 -15.53 9.62
CA GLY A 151 -6.63 -14.83 8.82
C GLY A 151 -6.06 -13.96 7.70
N ASP A 152 -4.77 -13.61 7.74
CA ASP A 152 -4.14 -12.86 6.63
C ASP A 152 -4.17 -13.71 5.34
N LEU A 153 -4.34 -13.04 4.20
CA LEU A 153 -4.23 -13.67 2.88
C LEU A 153 -2.79 -13.55 2.38
N VAL A 154 -2.27 -14.61 1.76
CA VAL A 154 -0.96 -14.57 1.08
C VAL A 154 -1.09 -15.10 -0.34
N ALA A 155 -0.45 -14.41 -1.29
CA ALA A 155 -0.37 -14.85 -2.67
C ALA A 155 0.96 -15.57 -2.93
N VAL A 156 0.86 -16.72 -3.58
CA VAL A 156 1.95 -17.67 -3.84
C VAL A 156 2.12 -17.83 -5.34
N ASP A 157 3.35 -17.68 -5.82
CA ASP A 157 3.78 -18.01 -7.18
C ASP A 157 4.22 -19.48 -7.21
N VAL A 158 3.38 -20.34 -7.77
CA VAL A 158 3.62 -21.80 -7.85
C VAL A 158 4.67 -22.20 -8.88
N SER A 159 5.12 -21.26 -9.72
CA SER A 159 6.23 -21.48 -10.66
C SER A 159 7.60 -21.40 -9.98
N LYS A 160 7.69 -20.81 -8.77
CA LYS A 160 8.94 -20.55 -8.04
C LYS A 160 9.13 -21.54 -6.90
N ARG A 161 9.86 -22.63 -7.20
CA ARG A 161 10.18 -23.69 -6.22
C ARG A 161 11.63 -23.72 -5.78
N ASP A 162 12.48 -22.95 -6.45
CA ASP A 162 13.89 -22.78 -6.06
C ASP A 162 13.98 -21.87 -4.83
N ILE A 163 14.64 -22.33 -3.77
CA ILE A 163 14.72 -21.56 -2.52
C ILE A 163 15.75 -20.45 -2.68
N ARG A 164 15.26 -19.23 -2.54
CA ARG A 164 16.05 -18.06 -2.15
C ARG A 164 15.99 -17.92 -0.64
N ASP A 165 17.16 -17.89 -0.02
CA ASP A 165 17.32 -17.85 1.43
C ASP A 165 16.58 -16.67 2.06
N GLY A 166 15.74 -16.98 3.04
CA GLY A 166 15.01 -15.97 3.82
C GLY A 166 13.65 -15.58 3.22
N ASP A 167 13.32 -16.02 2.01
CA ASP A 167 11.99 -15.82 1.43
C ASP A 167 10.95 -16.76 2.08
N LEU A 168 9.68 -16.37 2.02
CA LEU A 168 8.53 -17.16 2.47
C LEU A 168 8.05 -18.11 1.37
N TYR A 169 7.74 -19.35 1.73
CA TYR A 169 7.24 -20.38 0.83
C TYR A 169 6.01 -21.05 1.42
N ALA A 170 5.05 -21.36 0.56
CA ALA A 170 4.07 -22.39 0.86
C ALA A 170 4.70 -23.75 0.62
N ILE A 171 4.62 -24.62 1.62
CA ILE A 171 5.15 -25.98 1.58
C ILE A 171 4.08 -26.96 2.03
N ARG A 172 4.14 -28.16 1.47
CA ARG A 172 3.56 -29.36 2.06
C ARG A 172 4.67 -30.10 2.78
N ASP A 173 4.53 -30.26 4.08
CA ASP A 173 5.43 -31.00 4.96
C ASP A 173 4.69 -32.22 5.50
N GLY A 174 4.92 -33.37 4.87
CA GLY A 174 4.10 -34.56 5.07
C GLY A 174 2.64 -34.29 4.70
N VAL A 175 1.74 -34.32 5.71
CA VAL A 175 0.31 -34.00 5.54
C VAL A 175 -0.02 -32.53 5.85
N LEU A 176 0.94 -31.74 6.37
CA LEU A 176 0.66 -30.38 6.81
C LEU A 176 0.98 -29.37 5.71
N LEU A 177 0.03 -28.49 5.42
CA LEU A 177 0.29 -27.29 4.63
C LEU A 177 0.72 -26.15 5.55
N ARG A 178 1.84 -25.52 5.21
CA ARG A 178 2.48 -24.50 6.05
C ARG A 178 3.05 -23.41 5.18
N VAL A 179 3.02 -22.17 5.67
CA VAL A 179 3.82 -21.08 5.11
C VAL A 179 4.99 -20.83 6.04
N LYS A 180 6.21 -20.92 5.52
CA LYS A 180 7.45 -20.88 6.31
C LYS A 180 8.57 -20.14 5.57
N ILE A 181 9.54 -19.66 6.33
CA ILE A 181 10.78 -19.13 5.77
C ILE A 181 11.70 -20.33 5.50
N LEU A 182 12.28 -20.41 4.30
CA LEU A 182 13.21 -21.46 3.96
C LEU A 182 14.63 -20.89 3.76
N VAL A 183 15.64 -21.62 4.23
CA VAL A 183 17.05 -21.29 4.06
C VAL A 183 17.80 -22.57 3.69
N TYR A 184 18.56 -22.56 2.59
CA TYR A 184 19.39 -23.70 2.23
C TYR A 184 20.56 -23.88 3.20
N GLN A 185 20.95 -25.14 3.39
CA GLN A 185 22.17 -25.51 4.09
C GLN A 185 23.24 -25.96 3.07
N PRO A 186 24.55 -25.79 3.37
CA PRO A 186 25.62 -26.19 2.46
C PRO A 186 25.65 -27.67 2.08
N ASP A 187 25.06 -28.53 2.91
CA ASP A 187 24.92 -29.97 2.67
C ASP A 187 23.74 -30.34 1.75
N GLY A 188 22.98 -29.34 1.29
CA GLY A 188 21.76 -29.50 0.50
C GLY A 188 20.51 -29.76 1.34
N GLY A 189 20.59 -29.67 2.66
CA GLY A 189 19.45 -29.60 3.56
C GLY A 189 18.79 -28.22 3.56
N ILE A 190 17.79 -28.05 4.43
CA ILE A 190 17.10 -26.78 4.63
C ILE A 190 16.84 -26.52 6.12
N ILE A 191 16.78 -25.24 6.47
CA ILE A 191 16.23 -24.78 7.73
C ILE A 191 14.85 -24.17 7.45
N ILE A 192 13.83 -24.71 8.12
CA ILE A 192 12.47 -24.18 8.11
C ILE A 192 12.32 -23.28 9.33
N LYS A 193 12.06 -21.99 9.10
CA LYS A 193 11.96 -20.98 10.17
C LYS A 193 10.57 -20.39 10.26
N SER A 194 10.27 -19.95 11.48
CA SER A 194 9.09 -19.19 11.85
C SER A 194 9.51 -17.77 12.29
N PHE A 195 8.64 -16.77 12.17
CA PHE A 195 8.92 -15.46 12.78
C PHE A 195 8.69 -15.50 14.30
N ASN A 196 7.66 -16.23 14.75
CA ASN A 196 7.40 -16.47 16.16
C ASN A 196 8.29 -17.62 16.69
N LYS A 197 9.57 -17.32 16.90
CA LYS A 197 10.58 -18.33 17.28
C LYS A 197 10.43 -18.88 18.70
N ASP A 198 9.84 -18.10 19.59
CA ASP A 198 9.69 -18.49 21.00
C ASP A 198 8.73 -19.69 21.12
N GLU A 199 7.68 -19.74 20.29
CA GLU A 199 6.73 -20.86 20.23
C GLU A 199 7.09 -21.89 19.16
N TYR A 200 7.78 -21.47 18.08
CA TYR A 200 8.08 -22.30 16.92
C TYR A 200 9.58 -22.25 16.58
N PRO A 201 10.42 -23.07 17.25
CA PRO A 201 11.86 -23.10 17.00
C PRO A 201 12.18 -23.58 15.58
N ASP A 202 13.37 -23.21 15.11
CA ASP A 202 13.85 -23.56 13.76
C ASP A 202 13.95 -25.10 13.61
N GLU A 203 13.36 -25.64 12.54
CA GLU A 203 13.47 -27.06 12.19
C GLU A 203 14.59 -27.24 11.16
N GLN A 204 15.58 -28.06 11.47
CA GLN A 204 16.68 -28.37 10.53
C GLN A 204 16.43 -29.73 9.89
N LEU A 205 16.54 -29.79 8.57
CA LEU A 205 16.38 -31.01 7.81
C LEU A 205 17.58 -31.24 6.93
N SER A 206 18.16 -32.42 7.05
CA SER A 206 19.15 -32.91 6.10
C SER A 206 18.56 -32.99 4.69
N LYS A 207 19.44 -33.05 3.69
CA LYS A 207 19.04 -33.24 2.28
C LYS A 207 18.07 -34.40 2.07
N ASN A 208 18.29 -35.52 2.78
CA ASN A 208 17.45 -36.71 2.65
C ASN A 208 16.08 -36.51 3.29
N GLU A 209 16.02 -35.88 4.47
CA GLU A 209 14.75 -35.59 5.15
C GLU A 209 13.92 -34.58 4.36
N MET A 210 14.54 -33.50 3.86
CA MET A 210 13.89 -32.54 2.98
C MET A 210 13.27 -33.24 1.77
N ALA A 211 14.05 -34.05 1.05
CA ALA A 211 13.59 -34.75 -0.15
C ALA A 211 12.46 -35.75 0.14
N ALA A 212 12.42 -36.33 1.34
CA ALA A 212 11.41 -37.31 1.73
C ALA A 212 10.07 -36.69 2.12
N ARG A 213 10.06 -35.53 2.80
CA ARG A 213 8.83 -34.99 3.41
C ARG A 213 8.39 -33.61 2.91
N VAL A 214 9.29 -32.81 2.35
CA VAL A 214 9.01 -31.42 1.99
C VAL A 214 8.77 -31.29 0.50
N HIS A 215 7.58 -30.82 0.14
CA HIS A 215 7.24 -30.40 -1.21
C HIS A 215 7.01 -28.89 -1.24
N ILE A 216 7.85 -28.16 -1.99
CA ILE A 216 7.72 -26.72 -2.15
C ILE A 216 6.63 -26.45 -3.18
N ILE A 217 5.55 -25.82 -2.74
CA ILE A 217 4.41 -25.49 -3.59
C ILE A 217 4.75 -24.27 -4.43
N GLY A 218 5.25 -23.23 -3.79
CA GLY A 218 5.63 -21.98 -4.44
C GLY A 218 6.10 -20.94 -3.44
N ARG A 219 6.50 -19.79 -3.97
CA ARG A 219 7.03 -18.68 -3.18
C ARG A 219 5.99 -17.60 -2.93
N VAL A 220 5.89 -17.12 -1.70
CA VAL A 220 5.03 -16.00 -1.34
C VAL A 220 5.61 -14.71 -1.93
N PHE A 221 4.78 -13.91 -2.59
CA PHE A 221 5.19 -12.62 -3.16
C PHE A 221 4.35 -11.43 -2.67
N TRP A 222 3.23 -11.70 -1.99
CA TRP A 222 2.32 -10.67 -1.51
C TRP A 222 1.49 -11.15 -0.31
N SER A 223 1.05 -10.23 0.52
CA SER A 223 0.08 -10.48 1.59
C SER A 223 -0.91 -9.32 1.77
N SER A 224 -2.06 -9.62 2.39
CA SER A 224 -3.05 -8.63 2.81
C SER A 224 -3.63 -9.00 4.17
N ARG A 225 -3.92 -7.96 4.96
CA ARG A 225 -4.54 -8.04 6.28
C ARG A 225 -5.84 -7.25 6.30
N SER A 226 -6.90 -7.89 6.74
CA SER A 226 -8.14 -7.24 7.17
C SER A 226 -8.13 -7.06 8.69
N TRP A 227 -8.53 -5.89 9.17
CA TRP A 227 -8.68 -5.57 10.59
C TRP A 227 -10.12 -5.74 11.03
#